data_AF-A0A2S5ZYD6-F1
#
_entry.id   AF-A0A2S5ZYD6-F1
#
_cell.length_a   1.000
_cell.length_b   1.000
_cell.length_c   1.000
_cell.angle_alpha   90.00
_cell.angle_beta   90.00
_cell.angle_gamma   90.00
#
_symmetry.space_group_name_H-M   'P 1'
#
loop_
_entity.id
_entity.type
_entity.pdbx_description
1 polymer ?
#
loop_
_entity_poly.entity_id
_entity_poly.type
_entity_poly.pdbx_seq_one_letter_code
_entity_poly.pdbx_strand_id
1 'polypeptide(L)' 'MNVPDTRTGHMDVFLPQALEAAVLDAVIRLNVTSALARTGESPVTIEYGTGQPHSPGVTRWPVTYTADRPRIQA' A
#
# COMPACT_ATOMS: atom_id res chain seq x y z
N MET A 1 24.82 11.78 8.94
CA MET A 1 23.39 11.92 8.62
C MET A 1 22.88 10.53 8.28
N ASN A 2 21.93 10.00 9.03
CA ASN A 2 21.50 8.61 8.94
C ASN A 2 20.36 8.51 7.92
N VAL A 3 20.66 8.13 6.68
CA VAL A 3 19.63 8.02 5.63
C VAL A 3 18.74 6.79 5.97
N PRO A 4 17.42 6.94 6.11
CA PRO A 4 16.53 5.79 6.22
C PRO A 4 16.68 4.92 4.97
N ASP A 5 16.84 3.60 5.16
CA ASP A 5 16.86 2.66 4.04
C ASP A 5 15.41 2.44 3.59
N THR A 6 14.94 3.37 2.77
CA THR A 6 13.58 3.37 2.25
C THR A 6 13.49 2.45 1.04
N ARG A 7 12.64 1.43 1.14
CA ARG A 7 12.36 0.51 0.03
C ARG A 7 11.07 0.91 -0.68
N THR A 8 11.10 1.06 -2.00
CA THR A 8 9.89 1.18 -2.82
C THR A 8 9.30 -0.19 -3.11
N GLY A 9 8.00 -0.33 -2.95
CA GLY A 9 7.23 -1.53 -3.28
C GLY A 9 5.97 -1.20 -4.06
N HIS A 10 5.41 -2.22 -4.70
CA HIS A 10 4.17 -2.15 -5.46
C HIS A 10 3.21 -3.26 -5.02
N MET A 11 1.92 -2.98 -5.06
CA MET A 11 0.87 -3.95 -4.76
C MET A 11 -0.40 -3.58 -5.52
N ASP A 12 -1.11 -4.58 -6.01
CA ASP A 12 -2.46 -4.38 -6.53
C ASP A 12 -3.50 -4.69 -5.44
N VAL A 13 -4.46 -3.78 -5.24
CA VAL A 13 -5.57 -3.96 -4.30
C VAL A 13 -6.87 -4.06 -5.09
N PHE A 14 -7.66 -5.10 -4.82
CA PHE A 14 -8.90 -5.38 -5.54
C PHE A 14 -10.09 -5.07 -4.65
N LEU A 15 -10.90 -4.09 -5.04
CA LEU A 15 -11.96 -3.51 -4.22
C LEU A 15 -13.28 -3.38 -4.99
N PRO A 16 -14.42 -3.31 -4.30
CA PRO A 16 -15.70 -3.00 -4.94
C PRO A 16 -15.67 -1.69 -5.74
N GLN A 17 -16.37 -1.65 -6.88
CA GLN A 17 -16.34 -0.53 -7.84
C GLN A 17 -16.98 0.79 -7.36
N ALA A 18 -17.70 0.79 -6.23
CA ALA A 18 -18.46 1.92 -5.73
C ALA A 18 -18.13 2.27 -4.27
N LEU A 19 -16.83 2.27 -3.93
CA LEU A 19 -16.39 2.73 -2.61
C LEU A 19 -16.33 4.26 -2.56
N GLU A 20 -16.80 4.82 -1.44
CA GLU A 20 -16.54 6.20 -1.07
C GLU A 20 -15.03 6.46 -0.95
N ALA A 21 -14.59 7.66 -1.33
CA ALA A 21 -13.15 7.99 -1.40
C ALA A 21 -12.41 7.76 -0.06
N ALA A 22 -13.04 8.10 1.07
CA ALA A 22 -12.46 7.88 2.40
C ALA A 22 -12.33 6.39 2.74
N VAL A 23 -13.29 5.57 2.30
CA VAL A 23 -13.26 4.12 2.52
C VAL A 23 -12.19 3.48 1.63
N LEU A 24 -12.10 3.92 0.36
CA LEU A 24 -11.05 3.51 -0.56
C LEU A 24 -9.64 3.76 0.03
N ASP A 25 -9.38 4.98 0.50
CA ASP A 25 -8.08 5.34 1.10
C ASP A 25 -7.78 4.48 2.33
N ALA A 26 -8.73 4.34 3.25
CA ALA A 26 -8.56 3.56 4.47
C ALA A 26 -8.25 2.08 4.17
N VAL A 27 -8.96 1.47 3.21
CA VAL A 27 -8.75 0.06 2.87
C VAL A 27 -7.43 -0.15 2.13
N ILE A 28 -7.01 0.77 1.24
CA ILE A 28 -5.69 0.70 0.60
C ILE A 28 -4.58 0.79 1.65
N ARG A 29 -4.66 1.76 2.57
CA ARG A 29 -3.70 1.90 3.69
C ARG A 29 -3.64 0.63 4.53
N LEU A 30 -4.79 0.08 4.90
CA LEU A 30 -4.86 -1.15 5.69
C LEU A 30 -4.17 -2.33 4.99
N ASN A 31 -4.38 -2.49 3.68
CA ASN A 31 -3.73 -3.56 2.91
C ASN A 31 -2.20 -3.41 2.90
N VAL A 32 -1.70 -2.19 2.66
CA VAL A 32 -0.25 -1.93 2.64
C VAL A 32 0.36 -2.15 4.02
N THR A 33 -0.22 -1.56 5.06
CA THR A 33 0.26 -1.73 6.44
C THR A 33 0.28 -3.19 6.85
N SER A 34 -0.77 -3.94 6.51
CA SER A 34 -0.84 -5.38 6.82
C SER A 34 0.21 -6.19 6.05
N ALA A 35 0.52 -5.81 4.81
CA ALA A 35 1.56 -6.47 4.02
C ALA A 35 2.96 -6.22 4.59
N LEU A 36 3.25 -4.98 5.00
CA LEU A 36 4.54 -4.57 5.57
C LEU A 36 4.75 -5.10 7.00
N ALA A 37 3.68 -5.17 7.79
CA ALA A 37 3.75 -5.74 9.14
C ALA A 37 4.28 -7.19 9.14
N ARG A 38 4.04 -7.96 8.07
CA ARG A 38 4.56 -9.33 7.93
C ARG A 38 6.08 -9.40 7.75
N THR A 39 6.72 -8.32 7.32
CA THR A 39 8.17 -8.21 7.14
C THR A 39 8.85 -7.37 8.23
N GLY A 40 8.07 -6.88 9.21
CA GLY A 40 8.54 -5.95 10.23
C GLY A 40 8.79 -4.53 9.70
N GLU A 41 8.42 -4.25 8.45
CA GLU A 41 8.54 -2.93 7.83
C GLU A 41 7.32 -2.06 8.16
N SER A 42 7.45 -0.75 8.02
CA SER A 42 6.34 0.21 8.21
C SER A 42 6.22 1.13 7.01
N PRO A 43 4.99 1.46 6.54
CA PRO A 43 4.81 2.35 5.40
C PRO A 43 5.17 3.79 5.76
N VAL A 44 5.87 4.47 4.84
CA VAL A 44 6.20 5.90 4.93
C VAL A 44 5.27 6.70 4.02
N THR A 45 5.22 6.33 2.74
CA THR A 45 4.27 6.90 1.77
C THR A 45 3.45 5.79 1.12
N ILE A 46 2.20 6.11 0.78
CA ILE A 46 1.28 5.23 0.06
C ILE A 46 0.56 6.09 -0.97
N GLU A 47 0.67 5.70 -2.23
CA GLU A 47 0.02 6.35 -3.37
C GLU A 47 -0.68 5.29 -4.20
N TYR A 48 -1.83 5.61 -4.77
CA TYR A 48 -2.55 4.72 -5.66
C TYR A 48 -2.93 5.43 -6.95
N GLY A 49 -2.75 4.72 -8.06
CA GLY A 49 -3.11 5.20 -9.39
C GLY A 49 -4.62 5.08 -9.66
N THR A 50 -5.01 5.41 -10.88
CA THR A 50 -6.40 5.28 -11.32
C THR A 50 -6.87 3.83 -11.26
N GLY A 51 -8.02 3.60 -10.63
CA GLY A 51 -8.68 2.31 -10.59
C GLY A 51 -9.05 1.80 -11.98
N GLN A 52 -8.80 0.51 -12.22
CA GLN A 52 -9.06 -0.17 -13.48
C GLN A 52 -10.12 -1.25 -13.28
N PRO A 53 -11.14 -1.37 -14.15
CA PRO A 53 -12.06 -2.50 -14.12
C PRO A 53 -11.29 -3.83 -14.19
N HIS A 54 -11.64 -4.78 -13.32
CA HIS A 54 -10.97 -6.09 -13.28
C HIS A 54 -11.96 -7.24 -13.53
N SER A 55 -12.99 -7.34 -12.70
CA SER A 55 -14.05 -8.35 -12.81
C SER A 55 -15.39 -7.71 -12.41
N PRO A 56 -16.55 -8.36 -12.64
CA PRO A 56 -17.84 -7.75 -12.33
C PRO A 56 -17.91 -7.24 -10.88
N GLY A 57 -18.15 -5.95 -10.73
CA GLY A 57 -18.22 -5.26 -9.43
C GLY A 57 -16.88 -4.99 -8.75
N VAL A 58 -15.73 -5.32 -9.37
CA VAL A 58 -14.39 -5.19 -8.79
C VAL A 58 -13.50 -4.27 -9.63
N THR A 59 -12.84 -3.35 -8.94
CA THR A 59 -11.81 -2.45 -9.47
C THR A 59 -10.45 -2.82 -8.88
N ARG A 60 -9.44 -2.94 -9.75
CA ARG A 60 -8.03 -3.05 -9.39
C ARG A 60 -7.45 -1.66 -9.19
N TRP A 61 -6.82 -1.45 -8.04
CA TRP A 61 -6.10 -0.23 -7.70
C TRP A 61 -4.60 -0.52 -7.64
N PRO A 62 -3.79 0.00 -8.58
CA PRO A 62 -2.34 -0.13 -8.52
C PRO A 62 -1.79 0.80 -7.44
N VAL A 63 -1.12 0.23 -6.43
CA VAL A 63 -0.58 0.94 -5.27
C VAL A 63 0.94 0.91 -5.32
N THR A 64 1.55 2.07 -5.10
CA THR A 64 2.99 2.22 -4.86
C THR A 64 3.18 2.71 -3.44
N TYR A 65 4.12 2.13 -2.72
CA TYR A 65 4.43 2.55 -1.36
C TYR A 65 5.95 2.60 -1.14
N THR A 66 6.36 3.41 -0.18
CA THR A 66 7.70 3.34 0.41
C THR A 66 7.59 2.80 1.82
N ALA A 67 8.57 2.01 2.24
CA ALA A 67 8.62 1.42 3.56
C ALA A 67 9.98 1.64 4.22
N ASP A 68 9.96 1.92 5.51
CA ASP A 68 11.15 1.95 6.34
C ASP A 68 11.49 0.54 6.79
N ARG A 69 12.74 0.12 6.54
CA ARG A 69 13.26 -1.11 7.13
C ARG A 69 13.64 -0.88 8.60
N PRO A 70 13.26 -1.79 9.50
CA PRO A 70 13.81 -1.78 10.85
C PRO A 70 15.32 -2.04 10.73
N ARG A 71 16.13 -1.09 11.19
CA ARG A 71 17.57 -1.32 11.34
C ARG A 71 17.77 -2.30 12.50
N ILE A 72 17.97 -3.56 12.18
CA ILE A 72 18.56 -4.49 13.13
C ILE A 72 20.04 -4.09 13.23
N GLN A 73 20.42 -3.39 14.31
CA GLN A 73 21.83 -3.26 14.68
C GLN A 73 22.33 -4.66 15.04
N ALA A 74 23.31 -5.16 14.28
CA ALA A 74 24.12 -6.31 14.63
C ALA A 74 25.33 -5.84 15.45
#